data_AF-A0A958S796-F1
#
_entry.id   AF-A0A958S796-F1
#
_cell.length_a   1.000
_cell.length_b   1.000
_cell.length_c   1.000
_cell.angle_alpha   90.00
_cell.angle_beta   90.00
_cell.angle_gamma   90.00
#
_symmetry.space_group_name_H-M   'P 1'
#
loop_
_entity.id
_entity.type
_entity.pdbx_description
1 polymer ?
#
loop_
_entity_poly.entity_id
_entity_poly.type
_entity_poly.pdbx_seq_one_letter_code
_entity_poly.pdbx_strand_id
1 'polypeptide(L)'
;MKKLFITMALVITTLSAYAERGGGNGVVFVRTATEEALEPALLDTADQINKGTYPWQKYNDDCDSFARRKVYAVEVGGKRYRSGADGRLTPYWFGTIKYRCR
;
A
#
# COMPACT_ATOMS: atom_id res chain seq x y z
N MET A 1 58.68 -13.67 5.26
CA MET A 1 57.72 -14.02 6.34
C MET A 1 57.09 -12.71 6.79
N LYS A 2 55.79 -12.45 6.87
CA LYS A 2 54.62 -13.29 7.10
C LYS A 2 53.37 -12.47 6.67
N LYS A 3 52.54 -13.10 5.84
CA LYS A 3 51.07 -13.14 5.84
C LYS A 3 50.27 -11.83 5.68
N LEU A 4 49.63 -11.74 4.50
CA LEU A 4 48.30 -11.15 4.29
C LEU A 4 47.34 -11.49 5.42
N PHE A 5 46.45 -10.56 5.78
CA PHE A 5 45.04 -10.89 5.99
C PHE A 5 44.15 -9.75 5.46
N ILE A 6 43.56 -10.02 4.30
CA ILE A 6 42.36 -9.34 3.78
C ILE A 6 41.22 -9.81 4.68
N THR A 7 40.69 -8.94 5.54
CA THR A 7 39.48 -9.27 6.30
C THR A 7 38.27 -8.83 5.51
N MET A 8 37.74 -9.80 4.79
CA MET A 8 36.50 -9.77 4.03
C MET A 8 35.30 -9.50 4.96
N ALA A 9 34.40 -8.68 4.44
CA ALA A 9 33.08 -8.28 4.90
C ALA A 9 32.31 -9.21 5.86
N LEU A 10 31.55 -8.58 6.76
CA LEU A 10 30.19 -9.00 7.04
C LEU A 10 29.34 -7.78 7.47
N VAL A 11 28.88 -7.01 6.50
CA VAL A 11 27.80 -6.04 6.75
C VAL A 11 26.52 -6.85 6.85
N ILE A 12 26.15 -7.23 8.07
CA ILE A 12 24.85 -7.83 8.37
C ILE A 12 23.81 -6.70 8.30
N THR A 13 23.27 -6.42 7.11
CA THR A 13 22.00 -5.69 7.03
C THR A 13 20.90 -6.65 7.44
N THR A 14 20.54 -6.64 8.72
CA THR A 14 19.33 -7.32 9.20
C THR A 14 18.11 -6.60 8.62
N LEU A 15 17.73 -6.96 7.40
CA LEU A 15 16.42 -6.65 6.82
C LEU A 15 15.37 -7.30 7.72
N SER A 16 14.77 -6.48 8.58
CA SER A 16 13.69 -6.90 9.45
C SER A 16 12.42 -6.93 8.61
N ALA A 17 12.03 -8.12 8.14
CA ALA A 17 10.72 -8.33 7.55
C ALA A 17 9.69 -8.42 8.69
N TYR A 18 8.92 -7.36 8.89
CA TYR A 18 7.76 -7.39 9.77
C TYR A 18 6.56 -7.89 8.98
N ALA A 19 6.02 -9.04 9.37
CA ALA A 19 4.70 -9.46 8.97
C ALA A 19 3.68 -8.63 9.76
N GLU A 20 2.96 -7.71 9.11
CA GLU A 20 1.75 -7.11 9.70
C GLU A 20 0.66 -8.19 9.72
N ARG A 21 0.69 -9.06 10.74
CA ARG A 21 -0.42 -9.95 11.07
C ARG A 21 -0.94 -9.56 12.44
N GLY A 22 -1.91 -8.64 12.44
CA GLY A 22 -2.59 -8.16 13.63
C GLY A 22 -3.86 -7.43 13.20
N GLY A 23 -5.00 -7.92 13.65
CA GLY A 23 -6.33 -7.45 13.28
C GLY A 23 -6.47 -5.92 13.41
N GLY A 24 -7.25 -5.35 12.49
CA GLY A 24 -7.55 -3.93 12.45
C GLY A 24 -6.65 -3.09 11.55
N ASN A 25 -5.96 -3.70 10.57
CA ASN A 25 -5.29 -2.97 9.48
C ASN A 25 -6.03 -3.20 8.16
N GLY A 26 -6.03 -2.21 7.28
CA GLY A 26 -6.64 -2.28 5.97
C GLY A 26 -5.80 -1.62 4.89
N VAL A 27 -5.96 -2.11 3.66
CA VAL A 27 -5.27 -1.59 2.47
C VAL A 27 -6.30 -1.31 1.39
N VAL A 28 -6.37 -0.07 0.94
CA VAL A 28 -7.22 0.35 -0.18
C VAL A 28 -6.37 0.56 -1.43
N PHE A 29 -6.86 0.07 -2.55
CA PHE A 29 -6.26 0.26 -3.86
C PHE A 29 -7.07 1.29 -4.65
N VAL A 30 -6.43 2.40 -4.99
CA VAL A 30 -7.02 3.46 -5.82
C VAL A 30 -6.50 3.31 -7.25
N ARG A 31 -7.43 3.33 -8.21
CA ARG A 31 -7.12 3.20 -9.64
C ARG A 31 -7.84 4.30 -10.41
N THR A 32 -7.11 4.96 -11.30
CA THR A 32 -7.64 6.03 -12.15
C THR A 32 -7.21 5.83 -13.60
N ALA A 33 -7.93 6.45 -14.54
CA ALA A 33 -7.57 6.39 -15.95
C ALA A 33 -6.34 7.25 -16.28
N THR A 34 -6.13 8.35 -15.56
CA THR A 34 -5.05 9.32 -15.79
C THR A 34 -4.25 9.59 -14.51
N GLU A 35 -3.05 10.15 -14.68
CA GLU A 35 -2.13 10.48 -13.58
C GLU A 35 -2.70 11.61 -12.71
N GLU A 36 -3.25 12.62 -13.37
CA GLU A 36 -3.78 13.84 -12.76
C GLU A 36 -4.98 13.55 -11.86
N ALA A 37 -5.74 12.50 -12.18
CA ALA A 37 -6.86 12.05 -11.37
C ALA A 37 -6.43 11.25 -10.13
N LEU A 38 -5.18 10.75 -10.08
CA LEU A 38 -4.75 9.83 -9.03
C LEU A 38 -4.64 10.51 -7.67
N GLU A 39 -3.95 11.64 -7.58
CA GLU A 39 -3.75 12.36 -6.32
C GLU A 39 -5.09 12.83 -5.69
N PRO A 40 -6.01 13.48 -6.43
CA PRO A 40 -7.33 13.83 -5.90
C PRO A 40 -8.10 12.61 -5.39
N ALA A 41 -8.05 11.48 -6.12
CA ALA A 41 -8.73 10.26 -5.72
C ALA A 41 -8.12 9.64 -4.44
N LEU A 42 -6.80 9.72 -4.28
CA LEU A 42 -6.11 9.27 -3.07
C LEU A 42 -6.48 10.14 -1.86
N LEU A 43 -6.52 11.46 -2.03
CA LEU A 43 -6.89 12.39 -0.96
C LEU A 43 -8.35 12.21 -0.51
N ASP A 44 -9.28 12.14 -1.45
CA ASP A 44 -10.70 11.88 -1.18
C ASP A 44 -10.90 10.53 -0.47
N THR A 45 -10.25 9.47 -0.98
CA THR A 45 -10.30 8.16 -0.35
C THR A 45 -9.72 8.17 1.07
N ALA A 46 -8.59 8.84 1.29
CA ALA A 46 -7.97 8.94 2.61
C ALA A 46 -8.85 9.70 3.61
N ASP A 47 -9.51 10.78 3.17
CA ASP A 47 -10.47 11.54 3.97
C ASP A 47 -11.69 10.68 4.35
N GLN A 48 -12.27 9.96 3.39
CA GLN A 48 -13.37 9.01 3.64
C GLN A 48 -12.96 7.90 4.62
N ILE A 49 -11.74 7.36 4.49
CA ILE A 49 -11.21 6.37 5.43
C ILE A 49 -11.14 6.98 6.82
N ASN A 50 -10.48 8.14 7.00
CA ASN A 50 -10.34 8.79 8.30
C ASN A 50 -11.70 9.12 8.95
N LYS A 51 -12.71 9.47 8.15
CA LYS A 51 -14.10 9.72 8.60
C LYS A 51 -14.90 8.45 8.86
N GLY A 52 -14.40 7.28 8.48
CA GLY A 52 -15.13 6.01 8.57
C GLY A 52 -16.29 5.89 7.57
N THR A 53 -16.30 6.71 6.52
CA THR A 53 -17.36 6.75 5.49
C THR A 53 -16.99 6.03 4.20
N TYR A 54 -15.74 5.56 4.07
CA TYR A 54 -15.30 4.81 2.89
C TYR A 54 -16.14 3.53 2.73
N PRO A 55 -16.80 3.30 1.58
CA PRO A 55 -17.90 2.32 1.43
C PRO A 55 -17.46 0.83 1.35
N TRP A 56 -16.50 0.41 2.18
CA TRP A 56 -15.71 -0.82 1.99
C TRP A 56 -15.95 -1.96 2.99
N GLN A 57 -17.13 -2.04 3.61
CA GLN A 57 -17.58 -3.19 4.42
C GLN A 57 -17.53 -4.57 3.70
N LYS A 58 -17.01 -4.69 2.47
CA LYS A 58 -17.09 -5.88 1.61
C LYS A 58 -15.76 -6.59 1.30
N TYR A 59 -14.61 -6.07 1.72
CA TYR A 59 -13.31 -6.67 1.37
C TYR A 59 -12.30 -6.55 2.53
N ASN A 60 -12.20 -7.59 3.35
CA ASN A 60 -11.10 -7.86 4.30
C ASN A 60 -10.63 -6.65 5.14
N ASP A 61 -11.54 -5.78 5.55
CA ASP A 61 -11.27 -4.87 6.66
C ASP A 61 -11.78 -5.56 7.93
N ASP A 62 -10.89 -5.70 8.92
CA ASP A 62 -11.22 -6.22 10.26
C ASP A 62 -11.55 -5.04 11.20
N CYS A 63 -11.99 -3.89 10.68
CA CYS A 63 -12.44 -2.80 11.53
C CYS A 63 -13.86 -3.08 12.00
N ASP A 64 -14.08 -3.04 13.31
CA ASP A 64 -15.43 -2.93 13.84
C ASP A 64 -16.15 -1.77 13.17
N SER A 65 -17.43 -1.98 12.84
CA SER A 65 -18.29 -0.89 12.37
C SER A 65 -18.22 0.23 13.41
N PHE A 66 -18.00 1.47 12.96
CA PHE A 66 -17.80 2.68 13.79
C PHE A 66 -16.43 2.85 14.47
N ALA A 67 -15.48 1.92 14.33
CA ALA A 67 -14.11 2.14 14.80
C ALA A 67 -13.51 3.37 14.10
N ARG A 68 -12.81 4.23 14.87
CA ARG A 68 -12.08 5.35 14.27
C ARG A 68 -10.98 4.79 13.39
N ARG A 69 -10.72 5.38 12.24
CA ARG A 69 -9.68 4.91 11.32
C ARG A 69 -8.58 5.94 11.23
N LYS A 70 -7.34 5.49 11.02
CA LYS A 70 -6.19 6.34 10.81
C LYS A 70 -5.42 5.86 9.59
N VAL A 71 -5.40 6.68 8.54
CA VAL A 71 -4.44 6.51 7.43
C VAL A 71 -3.03 6.75 7.97
N TYR A 72 -2.12 5.81 7.72
CA TYR A 72 -0.72 5.93 8.15
C TYR A 72 0.29 5.90 7.00
N ALA A 73 -0.11 5.45 5.81
CA ALA A 73 0.72 5.54 4.63
C ALA A 73 -0.12 5.67 3.35
N VAL A 74 0.41 6.42 2.39
CA VAL A 74 -0.09 6.48 1.00
C VAL A 74 1.10 6.23 0.09
N GLU A 75 0.96 5.28 -0.83
CA GLU A 75 2.00 4.87 -1.78
C GLU A 75 1.50 5.08 -3.21
N VAL A 76 2.27 5.79 -4.03
CA VAL A 76 1.97 6.00 -5.45
C VAL A 76 2.76 4.99 -6.26
N GLY A 77 2.07 4.02 -6.85
CA GLY A 77 2.69 2.95 -7.65
C GLY A 77 2.83 3.28 -9.14
N GLY A 78 2.36 4.45 -9.58
CA GLY A 78 2.49 4.95 -10.95
C GLY A 78 1.59 4.23 -11.98
N LYS A 79 1.99 4.30 -13.25
CA LYS A 79 1.28 3.68 -14.38
C LYS A 79 1.44 2.15 -14.36
N ARG A 80 0.33 1.44 -14.48
CA ARG A 80 0.24 -0.02 -14.56
C ARG A 80 -0.63 -0.43 -15.75
N TYR A 81 -0.63 -1.73 -16.05
CA TYR A 81 -1.43 -2.31 -17.12
C TYR A 81 -2.29 -3.45 -16.58
N ARG A 82 -3.52 -3.56 -17.09
CA ARG A 82 -4.38 -4.72 -16.91
C ARG A 82 -4.43 -5.48 -18.22
N SER A 83 -4.22 -6.79 -18.17
CA SER A 83 -4.43 -7.68 -19.31
C SER A 83 -5.91 -8.06 -19.42
N GLY A 84 -6.50 -7.84 -20.59
CA GLY A 84 -7.81 -8.38 -20.96
C GLY A 84 -7.74 -9.87 -21.32
N ALA A 85 -8.90 -10.51 -21.46
CA ALA A 85 -9.01 -11.90 -21.92
C ALA A 85 -8.53 -12.09 -23.37
N ASP A 86 -8.55 -11.02 -24.17
CA ASP A 86 -8.06 -10.93 -25.54
C ASP A 86 -6.56 -10.58 -25.63
N GLY A 87 -5.86 -10.48 -24.49
CA GLY A 87 -4.45 -10.10 -24.42
C GLY A 87 -4.19 -8.61 -24.60
N ARG A 88 -5.22 -7.76 -24.77
CA ARG A 88 -5.01 -6.30 -24.86
C ARG A 88 -4.64 -5.74 -23.49
N LEU A 89 -3.63 -4.87 -23.48
CA LEU A 89 -3.20 -4.16 -22.29
C LEU A 89 -3.94 -2.82 -22.17
N THR A 90 -4.66 -2.63 -21.06
CA THR A 90 -5.29 -1.34 -20.71
C THR A 90 -4.48 -0.63 -19.63
N PRO A 91 -3.97 0.58 -19.88
CA PRO A 91 -3.24 1.33 -18.86
C PRO A 91 -4.18 1.87 -17.78
N TYR A 92 -3.66 1.99 -16.57
CA TYR A 92 -4.30 2.71 -15.45
C TYR A 92 -3.23 3.22 -14.49
N TRP A 93 -3.55 4.26 -13.74
CA TRP A 93 -2.70 4.80 -12.67
C TRP A 93 -3.12 4.22 -11.33
N PHE A 94 -2.16 3.96 -10.46
CA PHE A 94 -2.37 3.17 -9.26
C PHE A 94 -1.73 3.79 -8.02
N GLY A 95 -2.47 3.78 -6.92
CA GLY A 95 -1.98 4.09 -5.59
C GLY A 95 -2.58 3.17 -4.54
N THR A 96 -1.94 3.15 -3.37
CA THR A 96 -2.33 2.31 -2.23
C THR A 96 -2.42 3.17 -0.98
N ILE A 97 -3.47 2.98 -0.18
CA ILE A 97 -3.65 3.66 1.10
C ILE A 97 -3.68 2.60 2.19
N LYS A 98 -2.77 2.71 3.15
CA LYS A 98 -2.70 1.84 4.32
C LYS A 98 -3.27 2.57 5.53
N TYR A 99 -4.16 1.90 6.25
CA TYR A 99 -4.84 2.47 7.40
C TYR A 99 -5.03 1.43 8.49
N ARG A 100 -5.28 1.90 9.71
CA ARG A 100 -5.58 1.06 10.87
C ARG A 100 -6.81 1.55 11.61
N CYS A 101 -7.53 0.65 12.24
CA CYS A 101 -8.59 0.95 13.18
C CYS A 101 -7.97 1.47 14.51
N ARG A 102 -8.75 2.22 15.26
CA ARG A 102 -8.41 2.83 16.54
C ARG A 102 -9.53 2.63 17.52
#